data_AF-A0A7D9DZI1-F1
#
_entry.id   AF-A0A7D9DZI1-F1
#
_cell.length_a   1.000
_cell.length_b   1.000
_cell.length_c   1.000
_cell.angle_alpha   90.00
_cell.angle_beta   90.00
_cell.angle_gamma   90.00
#
_symmetry.space_group_name_H-M   'P 1'
#
loop_
_entity.id
_entity.type
_entity.pdbx_description
1 polymer ?
#
loop_
_entity_poly.entity_id
_entity_poly.type
_entity_poly.pdbx_seq_one_letter_code
_entity_poly.pdbx_strand_id
1 'polypeptide(L)'
;MCPSISVSAWNINGISNKVIGDKTKNEDFVNYIKSYDFVFLTETWSSVSVNISGFKAISSNIAPPKSKHKSRPSGGITLLFNNKFQKYVSVVKKSHFSLWCMISKELLNSENDLYLCGVYIPPEQSNYYDIEMFDNLENEAIMFSTKGDVMSIGDFNARTSKLEDFVSTEGNKHVYQFNQDKFNKKKRENFDTTINNHGKRLIEFCKNCDYQILNGRTKGDSLGKPTFHNKNGISTIDYAICDANIIDNINHFIVKPPNYLSDHSQIITCIDIKEITIETSTTSSTNFSNILPRQYIWDNTSNGTFANCLRSSDIQNKVEKFLENNFPENDYGVNECLEEFQDILQETSKRCLKIKKNSKRCKIRNTTNKKWFDKECRLKRHAVRKLANQKHRNPLDVNIRNQYHVTLKDYKNTLKIKKEDFHRQKLIELEKTASENPNSFWKTLKTMDDNTDNTTPNLISEKQWLTHFETLHSKP
;
A
#
# COMPACT_ATOMS: atom_id res chain seq x y z
N MET A 1 -1.78 -0.48 21.81
CA MET A 1 -1.91 0.06 20.45
C MET A 1 -3.36 -0.10 20.10
N CYS A 2 -4.06 0.99 19.78
CA CYS A 2 -5.46 0.93 19.39
C CYS A 2 -5.63 0.03 18.15
N PRO A 3 -6.71 -0.75 18.07
CA PRO A 3 -7.07 -1.46 16.86
C PRO A 3 -7.19 -0.47 15.70
N SER A 4 -6.73 -0.84 14.52
CA SER A 4 -6.83 -0.01 13.31
C SER A 4 -7.15 -0.88 12.10
N ILE A 5 -7.83 -0.28 11.13
CA ILE A 5 -8.14 -0.90 9.83
C ILE A 5 -7.22 -0.30 8.78
N SER A 6 -6.58 -1.18 8.01
CA SER A 6 -5.67 -0.78 6.95
C SER A 6 -6.35 -0.82 5.58
N VAL A 7 -6.34 0.33 4.89
CA VAL A 7 -6.88 0.49 3.54
C VAL A 7 -5.76 0.83 2.59
N SER A 8 -5.69 0.16 1.46
CA SER A 8 -4.66 0.37 0.45
C SER A 8 -5.25 0.53 -0.94
N ALA A 9 -4.59 1.32 -1.80
CA ALA A 9 -4.82 1.30 -3.23
C ALA A 9 -3.52 1.09 -4.00
N TRP A 10 -3.62 0.37 -5.11
CA TRP A 10 -2.49 0.12 -5.99
C TRP A 10 -2.95 -0.01 -7.44
N ASN A 11 -2.53 0.94 -8.29
CA ASN A 11 -2.58 0.72 -9.73
C ASN A 11 -1.57 -0.36 -10.09
N ILE A 12 -2.08 -1.49 -10.57
CA ILE A 12 -1.25 -2.65 -10.84
C ILE A 12 -0.80 -2.72 -12.29
N ASN A 13 -1.31 -1.91 -13.21
CA ASN A 13 -0.92 -1.96 -14.63
C ASN A 13 -1.02 -3.40 -15.21
N GLY A 14 -2.25 -3.92 -15.16
CA GLY A 14 -2.66 -5.26 -15.57
C GLY A 14 -2.38 -6.36 -14.55
N ILE A 15 -3.39 -7.18 -14.24
CA ILE A 15 -3.24 -8.35 -13.36
C ILE A 15 -2.28 -9.40 -13.92
N SER A 16 -2.13 -9.45 -15.25
CA SER A 16 -1.21 -10.35 -15.92
C SER A 16 -0.44 -9.62 -17.01
N ASN A 17 0.85 -9.92 -17.13
CA ASN A 17 1.67 -9.43 -18.25
C ASN A 17 2.68 -10.48 -18.72
N LYS A 18 3.29 -10.24 -19.88
CA LYS A 18 4.19 -11.21 -20.54
C LYS A 18 5.43 -11.58 -19.69
N VAL A 19 5.89 -10.68 -18.82
CA VAL A 19 7.13 -10.88 -18.04
C VAL A 19 6.85 -11.57 -16.72
N ILE A 20 5.90 -11.05 -15.94
CA ILE A 20 5.58 -11.54 -14.60
C ILE A 20 4.62 -12.74 -14.66
N GLY A 21 3.82 -12.83 -15.72
CA GLY A 21 2.65 -13.70 -15.80
C GLY A 21 1.52 -13.14 -14.94
N ASP A 22 0.66 -14.04 -14.47
CA ASP A 22 -0.40 -13.77 -13.52
C ASP A 22 0.16 -13.35 -12.16
N LYS A 23 -0.11 -12.10 -11.75
CA LYS A 23 0.35 -11.52 -10.49
C LYS A 23 -0.28 -12.19 -9.28
N THR A 24 -1.47 -12.78 -9.39
CA THR A 24 -2.10 -13.52 -8.28
C THR A 24 -1.30 -14.77 -7.87
N LYS A 25 -0.47 -15.29 -8.78
CA LYS A 25 0.48 -16.38 -8.54
C LYS A 25 1.88 -15.90 -8.16
N ASN A 26 2.09 -14.59 -8.04
CA ASN A 26 3.36 -14.01 -7.63
C ASN A 26 3.39 -13.81 -6.11
N GLU A 27 4.33 -14.48 -5.43
CA GLU A 27 4.44 -14.44 -3.98
C GLU A 27 4.59 -13.02 -3.41
N ASP A 28 5.37 -12.16 -4.05
CA ASP A 28 5.50 -10.75 -3.61
C ASP A 28 4.17 -10.03 -3.68
N PHE A 29 3.47 -10.17 -4.82
CA PHE A 29 2.17 -9.54 -5.01
C PHE A 29 1.18 -10.02 -3.96
N VAL A 30 1.05 -11.33 -3.75
CA VAL A 30 0.15 -11.90 -2.73
C VAL A 30 0.52 -11.40 -1.33
N ASN A 31 1.81 -11.33 -0.99
CA ASN A 31 2.25 -10.81 0.30
C ASN A 31 1.91 -9.33 0.49
N TYR A 32 2.02 -8.52 -0.58
CA TYR A 32 1.60 -7.12 -0.53
C TYR A 32 0.09 -6.99 -0.28
N ILE A 33 -0.75 -7.83 -0.91
CA ILE A 33 -2.21 -7.80 -0.68
C ILE A 33 -2.54 -8.28 0.73
N LYS A 34 -2.01 -9.43 1.15
CA LYS A 34 -2.32 -10.06 2.44
C LYS A 34 -1.88 -9.26 3.66
N SER A 35 -1.05 -8.22 3.45
CA SER A 35 -0.59 -7.32 4.52
C SER A 35 -1.63 -6.28 4.95
N TYR A 36 -2.75 -6.18 4.24
CA TYR A 36 -3.77 -5.14 4.45
C TYR A 36 -5.19 -5.71 4.53
N ASP A 37 -6.08 -4.98 5.19
CA ASP A 37 -7.47 -5.40 5.43
C ASP A 37 -8.35 -5.18 4.20
N PHE A 38 -8.21 -4.02 3.56
CA PHE A 38 -8.92 -3.61 2.34
C PHE A 38 -7.91 -3.14 1.29
N VAL A 39 -8.00 -3.66 0.07
CA VAL A 39 -7.08 -3.33 -1.02
C VAL A 39 -7.84 -3.08 -2.32
N PHE A 40 -7.76 -1.86 -2.83
CA PHE A 40 -8.20 -1.51 -4.17
C PHE A 40 -7.07 -1.74 -5.18
N LEU A 41 -7.36 -2.50 -6.22
CA LEU A 41 -6.50 -2.66 -7.39
C LEU A 41 -7.12 -1.95 -8.57
N THR A 42 -6.36 -1.06 -9.20
CA THR A 42 -6.80 -0.36 -10.42
C THR A 42 -5.97 -0.82 -11.62
N GLU A 43 -6.50 -0.57 -12.82
CA GLU A 43 -5.96 -1.12 -14.08
C GLU A 43 -5.81 -2.65 -14.05
N THR A 44 -6.81 -3.36 -13.56
CA THR A 44 -6.77 -4.83 -13.49
C THR A 44 -6.77 -5.49 -14.87
N TRP A 45 -7.41 -4.87 -15.87
CA TRP A 45 -7.43 -5.30 -17.28
C TRP A 45 -7.90 -6.76 -17.49
N SER A 46 -8.75 -7.29 -16.62
CA SER A 46 -9.16 -8.70 -16.65
C SER A 46 -10.62 -8.86 -16.31
N SER A 47 -11.41 -9.41 -17.25
CA SER A 47 -12.80 -9.82 -17.02
C SER A 47 -12.94 -10.99 -16.05
N VAL A 48 -11.84 -11.69 -15.74
CA VAL A 48 -11.81 -12.75 -14.73
C VAL A 48 -11.59 -12.13 -13.36
N SER A 49 -12.40 -12.56 -12.39
CA SER A 49 -12.28 -12.15 -10.98
C SER A 49 -10.88 -12.47 -10.43
N VAL A 50 -10.26 -11.49 -9.79
CA VAL A 50 -9.00 -11.68 -9.06
C VAL A 50 -9.22 -12.68 -7.93
N ASN A 51 -8.44 -13.77 -7.88
CA ASN A 51 -8.56 -14.78 -6.82
C ASN A 51 -7.30 -14.78 -5.95
N ILE A 52 -7.47 -14.48 -4.66
CA ILE A 52 -6.42 -14.55 -3.65
C ILE A 52 -6.99 -15.28 -2.43
N SER A 53 -6.35 -16.38 -2.04
CA SER A 53 -6.80 -17.21 -0.92
C SER A 53 -6.93 -16.40 0.38
N GLY A 54 -8.10 -16.51 1.03
CA GLY A 54 -8.48 -15.80 2.24
C GLY A 54 -9.12 -14.41 2.02
N PHE A 55 -9.22 -13.96 0.76
CA PHE A 55 -9.80 -12.68 0.40
C PHE A 55 -11.02 -12.87 -0.49
N LYS A 56 -12.01 -12.01 -0.30
CA LYS A 56 -13.08 -11.82 -1.27
C LYS A 56 -12.70 -10.72 -2.23
N ALA A 57 -12.95 -10.96 -3.51
CA ALA A 57 -12.77 -9.99 -4.57
C ALA A 57 -14.12 -9.48 -5.08
N ILE A 58 -14.22 -8.17 -5.25
CA ILE A 58 -15.35 -7.49 -5.85
C ILE A 58 -14.81 -6.59 -6.94
N SER A 59 -15.09 -6.93 -8.19
CA SER A 59 -14.67 -6.13 -9.34
C SER A 59 -15.79 -5.20 -9.81
N SER A 60 -15.39 -4.03 -10.30
CA SER A 60 -16.23 -3.12 -11.07
C SER A 60 -16.36 -3.60 -12.52
N ASN A 61 -17.32 -3.05 -13.25
CA ASN A 61 -17.49 -3.37 -14.66
C ASN A 61 -16.28 -2.86 -15.44
N ILE A 62 -15.75 -3.68 -16.34
CA ILE A 62 -14.65 -3.29 -17.21
C ILE A 62 -15.23 -2.71 -18.48
N ALA A 63 -14.63 -1.63 -18.98
CA ALA A 63 -15.03 -1.07 -20.27
C ALA A 63 -14.82 -2.16 -21.35
N PRO A 64 -15.86 -2.53 -22.12
CA PRO A 64 -15.72 -3.57 -23.14
C PRO A 64 -14.70 -3.13 -24.20
N PRO A 65 -13.93 -4.07 -24.77
CA PRO A 65 -13.02 -3.76 -25.86
C PRO A 65 -13.80 -3.16 -27.05
N LYS A 66 -13.42 -1.93 -27.48
CA LYS A 66 -14.10 -1.22 -28.59
C LYS A 66 -13.96 -1.94 -29.96
N SER A 67 -13.09 -2.95 -30.09
CA SER A 67 -12.91 -3.76 -31.30
C SER A 67 -13.00 -5.26 -31.02
N LYS A 68 -13.83 -5.96 -31.79
CA LYS A 68 -13.99 -7.43 -31.76
C LYS A 68 -12.69 -8.20 -32.04
N HIS A 69 -11.64 -7.54 -32.54
CA HIS A 69 -10.51 -8.26 -33.15
C HIS A 69 -9.15 -8.16 -32.47
N LYS A 70 -8.85 -7.34 -31.44
CA LYS A 70 -7.51 -7.39 -30.80
C LYS A 70 -7.21 -6.52 -29.56
N SER A 71 -8.16 -5.83 -28.93
CA SER A 71 -7.81 -4.99 -27.76
C SER A 71 -7.98 -5.76 -26.44
N ARG A 72 -6.95 -5.73 -25.58
CA ARG A 72 -7.07 -6.17 -24.18
C ARG A 72 -8.14 -5.31 -23.48
N PRO A 73 -8.86 -5.87 -22.49
CA PRO A 73 -9.68 -5.05 -21.60
C PRO A 73 -8.82 -3.97 -20.94
N SER A 74 -9.39 -2.82 -20.63
CA SER A 74 -8.68 -1.68 -20.04
C SER A 74 -9.45 -1.08 -18.88
N GLY A 75 -8.71 -0.45 -17.95
CA GLY A 75 -9.25 0.01 -16.67
C GLY A 75 -9.58 -1.13 -15.73
N GLY A 76 -10.71 -1.01 -15.02
CA GLY A 76 -11.19 -2.02 -14.07
C GLY A 76 -10.63 -1.82 -12.67
N ILE A 77 -11.53 -1.80 -11.70
CA ILE A 77 -11.24 -1.62 -10.27
C ILE A 77 -11.65 -2.91 -9.56
N THR A 78 -10.80 -3.41 -8.67
CA THR A 78 -11.15 -4.57 -7.84
C THR A 78 -10.85 -4.26 -6.38
N LEU A 79 -11.86 -4.36 -5.55
CA LEU A 79 -11.73 -4.35 -4.10
C LEU A 79 -11.47 -5.78 -3.61
N LEU A 80 -10.39 -5.97 -2.86
CA LEU A 80 -10.06 -7.17 -2.12
C LEU A 80 -10.17 -6.90 -0.63
N PHE A 81 -10.86 -7.74 0.12
CA PHE A 81 -10.84 -7.68 1.58
C PHE A 81 -10.86 -9.06 2.20
N ASN A 82 -10.32 -9.19 3.41
CA ASN A 82 -10.26 -10.46 4.10
C ASN A 82 -11.67 -11.03 4.35
N ASN A 83 -11.87 -12.33 4.10
CA ASN A 83 -13.16 -13.00 4.26
C ASN A 83 -13.81 -12.78 5.64
N LYS A 84 -13.01 -12.56 6.69
CA LYS A 84 -13.52 -12.24 8.05
C LYS A 84 -14.39 -10.97 8.10
N PHE A 85 -14.20 -10.03 7.17
CA PHE A 85 -14.97 -8.79 7.10
C PHE A 85 -16.25 -8.89 6.26
N GLN A 86 -16.53 -10.05 5.65
CA GLN A 86 -17.63 -10.22 4.71
C GLN A 86 -19.00 -9.77 5.21
N LYS A 87 -19.27 -9.92 6.51
CA LYS A 87 -20.54 -9.51 7.13
C LYS A 87 -20.68 -8.00 7.35
N TYR A 88 -19.56 -7.26 7.32
CA TYR A 88 -19.50 -5.82 7.59
C TYR A 88 -19.36 -4.97 6.33
N VAL A 89 -19.26 -5.60 5.15
CA VAL A 89 -18.96 -4.91 3.90
C VAL A 89 -20.09 -5.11 2.93
N SER A 90 -20.64 -4.01 2.42
CA SER A 90 -21.68 -4.02 1.39
C SER A 90 -21.25 -3.15 0.20
N VAL A 91 -21.46 -3.62 -1.01
CA VAL A 91 -21.17 -2.81 -2.20
C VAL A 91 -22.38 -1.96 -2.51
N VAL A 92 -22.18 -0.64 -2.59
CA VAL A 92 -23.29 0.31 -2.75
C VAL A 92 -23.36 0.88 -4.16
N LYS A 93 -22.22 1.01 -4.86
CA LYS A 93 -22.19 1.48 -6.25
C LYS A 93 -20.95 0.97 -6.98
N LYS A 94 -21.09 0.70 -8.28
CA LYS A 94 -19.99 0.34 -9.17
C LYS A 94 -20.11 1.12 -10.47
N SER A 95 -19.01 1.67 -10.95
CA SER A 95 -18.90 2.29 -12.26
C SER A 95 -17.58 1.85 -12.92
N HIS A 96 -17.26 2.42 -14.08
CA HIS A 96 -15.96 2.18 -14.73
C HIS A 96 -14.80 2.94 -14.06
N PHE A 97 -15.08 3.98 -13.27
CA PHE A 97 -14.08 4.85 -12.64
C PHE A 97 -14.14 4.86 -11.10
N SER A 98 -15.20 4.30 -10.50
CA SER A 98 -15.41 4.25 -9.04
C SER A 98 -15.96 2.89 -8.59
N LEU A 99 -15.55 2.44 -7.41
CA LEU A 99 -16.12 1.28 -6.70
C LEU A 99 -16.38 1.67 -5.25
N TRP A 100 -17.64 1.83 -4.90
CA TRP A 100 -18.09 2.22 -3.58
C TRP A 100 -18.53 1.02 -2.75
N CYS A 101 -18.01 0.93 -1.53
CA CYS A 101 -18.49 0.01 -0.51
C CYS A 101 -18.80 0.76 0.77
N MET A 102 -19.83 0.32 1.48
CA MET A 102 -20.07 0.70 2.87
C MET A 102 -19.41 -0.33 3.78
N ILE A 103 -18.63 0.17 4.74
CA ILE A 103 -18.06 -0.57 5.86
C ILE A 103 -18.87 -0.20 7.10
N SER A 104 -19.44 -1.21 7.74
CA SER A 104 -20.33 -1.01 8.88
C SER A 104 -19.61 -0.39 10.06
N LYS A 105 -20.29 0.55 10.72
CA LYS A 105 -19.90 1.16 11.99
C LYS A 105 -19.65 0.15 13.10
N GLU A 106 -20.27 -1.02 13.05
CA GLU A 106 -20.02 -2.11 13.99
C GLU A 106 -18.58 -2.63 13.90
N LEU A 107 -17.99 -2.63 12.71
CA LEU A 107 -16.60 -3.03 12.51
C LEU A 107 -15.64 -1.92 12.96
N LEU A 108 -16.00 -0.68 12.71
CA LEU A 108 -15.18 0.50 12.96
C LEU A 108 -15.30 1.03 14.39
N ASN A 109 -16.26 0.51 15.15
CA ASN A 109 -16.72 1.06 16.43
C ASN A 109 -16.89 2.59 16.37
N SER A 110 -17.56 3.04 15.30
CA SER A 110 -17.82 4.45 15.00
C SER A 110 -19.31 4.77 15.16
N GLU A 111 -19.64 6.06 15.11
CA GLU A 111 -21.03 6.52 15.12
C GLU A 111 -21.71 6.26 13.76
N ASN A 112 -20.94 6.49 12.69
CA ASN A 112 -21.38 6.40 11.30
C ASN A 112 -20.73 5.22 10.58
N ASP A 113 -21.43 4.68 9.58
CA ASP A 113 -20.82 3.78 8.61
C ASP A 113 -19.80 4.55 7.75
N LEU A 114 -18.78 3.86 7.24
CA LEU A 114 -17.80 4.45 6.32
C LEU A 114 -18.11 4.05 4.88
N TYR A 115 -18.33 5.03 4.02
CA TYR A 115 -18.43 4.88 2.58
C TYR A 115 -17.04 5.04 1.96
N LEU A 116 -16.43 3.91 1.63
CA LEU A 116 -15.09 3.82 1.07
C LEU A 116 -15.14 3.60 -0.46
N CYS A 117 -14.48 4.49 -1.19
CA CYS A 117 -14.42 4.47 -2.65
C CYS A 117 -13.02 4.13 -3.17
N GLY A 118 -12.94 3.14 -4.06
CA GLY A 118 -11.78 2.92 -4.92
C GLY A 118 -11.93 3.70 -6.22
N VAL A 119 -10.95 4.55 -6.56
CA VAL A 119 -11.02 5.44 -7.74
C VAL A 119 -9.98 5.06 -8.79
N TYR A 120 -10.40 5.07 -10.06
CA TYR A 120 -9.52 5.08 -11.22
C TYR A 120 -10.07 6.03 -12.28
N ILE A 121 -9.51 7.23 -12.35
CA ILE A 121 -9.81 8.19 -13.41
C ILE A 121 -8.70 8.07 -14.46
N PRO A 122 -8.99 7.65 -15.71
CA PRO A 122 -7.98 7.55 -16.74
C PRO A 122 -7.44 8.94 -17.14
N PRO A 123 -6.24 9.06 -17.71
CA PRO A 123 -5.72 10.35 -18.17
C PRO A 123 -6.58 10.96 -19.27
N GLU A 124 -6.58 12.29 -19.43
CA GLU A 124 -7.42 13.03 -20.40
C GLU A 124 -7.29 12.51 -21.84
N GLN A 125 -6.10 12.03 -22.22
CA GLN A 125 -5.82 11.52 -23.56
C GLN A 125 -6.35 10.10 -23.78
N SER A 126 -6.93 9.47 -22.76
CA SER A 126 -7.49 8.13 -22.83
C SER A 126 -8.81 8.13 -23.57
N ASN A 127 -9.02 7.13 -24.43
CA ASN A 127 -10.30 6.87 -25.10
C ASN A 127 -11.45 6.49 -24.15
N TYR A 128 -11.16 6.32 -22.86
CA TYR A 128 -12.10 6.00 -21.80
C TYR A 128 -12.33 7.17 -20.84
N TYR A 129 -11.65 8.30 -21.05
CA TYR A 129 -11.89 9.50 -20.27
C TYR A 129 -13.23 10.11 -20.65
N ASP A 130 -13.94 10.57 -19.63
CA ASP A 130 -15.18 11.32 -19.74
C ASP A 130 -15.06 12.56 -18.84
N ILE A 131 -15.43 13.71 -19.38
CA ILE A 131 -15.31 15.01 -18.71
C ILE A 131 -16.16 15.08 -17.44
N GLU A 132 -17.25 14.32 -17.39
CA GLU A 132 -18.18 14.30 -16.26
C GLU A 132 -17.70 13.40 -15.11
N MET A 133 -16.57 12.69 -15.22
CA MET A 133 -16.12 11.73 -14.20
C MET A 133 -15.90 12.38 -12.82
N PHE A 134 -15.30 13.57 -12.79
CA PHE A 134 -15.10 14.30 -11.53
C PHE A 134 -16.43 14.80 -10.96
N ASP A 135 -17.34 15.33 -11.78
CA ASP A 135 -18.67 15.78 -11.33
C ASP A 135 -19.50 14.62 -10.80
N ASN A 136 -19.44 13.46 -11.47
CA ASN A 136 -20.12 12.25 -11.03
C ASN A 136 -19.52 11.71 -9.72
N LEU A 137 -18.20 11.74 -9.57
CA LEU A 137 -17.54 11.33 -8.32
C LEU A 137 -17.89 12.27 -7.16
N GLU A 138 -17.93 13.58 -7.41
CA GLU A 138 -18.32 14.61 -6.45
C GLU A 138 -19.78 14.42 -6.01
N ASN A 139 -20.72 14.26 -6.95
CA ASN A 139 -22.13 13.98 -6.64
C ASN A 139 -22.31 12.67 -5.87
N GLU A 140 -21.53 11.62 -6.20
CA GLU A 140 -21.50 10.37 -5.43
C GLU A 140 -21.03 10.61 -4.00
N ALA A 141 -19.94 11.36 -3.81
CA ALA A 141 -19.38 11.70 -2.52
C ALA A 141 -20.36 12.51 -1.65
N ILE A 142 -21.02 13.52 -2.22
CA ILE A 142 -22.08 14.30 -1.57
C ILE A 142 -23.26 13.41 -1.18
N MET A 143 -23.69 12.51 -2.06
CA MET A 143 -24.78 11.59 -1.74
C MET A 143 -24.43 10.69 -0.55
N PHE A 144 -23.21 10.15 -0.50
CA PHE A 144 -22.79 9.25 0.57
C PHE A 144 -22.48 9.97 1.88
N SER A 145 -22.04 11.24 1.83
CA SER A 145 -21.82 12.03 3.06
C SER A 145 -23.12 12.30 3.84
N THR A 146 -24.29 12.24 3.18
CA THR A 146 -25.58 12.29 3.89
C THR A 146 -25.89 11.03 4.70
N LYS A 147 -25.14 9.93 4.51
CA LYS A 147 -25.41 8.62 5.12
C LYS A 147 -24.35 8.19 6.13
N GLY A 148 -23.12 8.69 6.00
CA GLY A 148 -22.03 8.37 6.90
C GLY A 148 -20.74 9.06 6.46
N ASP A 149 -19.63 8.64 7.06
CA ASP A 149 -18.32 9.21 6.76
C ASP A 149 -17.84 8.70 5.40
N VAL A 150 -17.03 9.49 4.69
CA VAL A 150 -16.62 9.22 3.31
C VAL A 150 -15.11 9.32 3.15
N MET A 151 -14.58 8.32 2.44
CA MET A 151 -13.18 8.29 2.05
C MET A 151 -13.04 7.75 0.63
N SER A 152 -12.14 8.35 -0.16
CA SER A 152 -11.78 7.86 -1.50
C SER A 152 -10.29 7.65 -1.61
N ILE A 153 -9.88 6.56 -2.27
CA ILE A 153 -8.48 6.19 -2.46
C ILE A 153 -8.26 5.56 -3.82
N GLY A 154 -7.19 5.95 -4.51
CA GLY A 154 -6.87 5.37 -5.82
C GLY A 154 -6.11 6.30 -6.74
N ASP A 155 -6.17 6.00 -8.03
CA ASP A 155 -5.47 6.72 -9.09
C ASP A 155 -6.41 7.74 -9.73
N PHE A 156 -6.16 9.02 -9.48
CA PHE A 156 -6.96 10.11 -10.02
C PHE A 156 -6.39 10.67 -11.33
N ASN A 157 -5.19 10.23 -11.73
CA ASN A 157 -4.40 10.88 -12.79
C ASN A 157 -4.32 12.42 -12.63
N ALA A 158 -4.42 12.91 -11.39
CA ALA A 158 -4.48 14.31 -11.03
C ALA A 158 -3.10 14.76 -10.53
N ARG A 159 -2.54 15.83 -11.09
CA ARG A 159 -1.29 16.43 -10.58
C ARG A 159 -1.67 17.73 -9.94
N THR A 160 -1.64 17.79 -8.61
CA THR A 160 -2.20 18.92 -7.83
C THR A 160 -1.14 19.91 -7.36
N SER A 161 0.15 19.67 -7.62
CA SER A 161 1.25 20.42 -7.02
C SER A 161 1.07 20.59 -5.51
N LYS A 162 1.28 21.78 -4.96
CA LYS A 162 0.98 22.18 -3.58
C LYS A 162 -0.28 23.07 -3.47
N LEU A 163 -1.21 22.96 -4.42
CA LEU A 163 -2.48 23.69 -4.34
C LEU A 163 -3.23 23.34 -3.04
N GLU A 164 -3.75 24.36 -2.38
CA GLU A 164 -4.57 24.21 -1.18
C GLU A 164 -5.90 23.55 -1.55
N ASP A 165 -6.24 22.49 -0.82
CA ASP A 165 -7.43 21.66 -0.95
C ASP A 165 -8.59 22.13 -0.06
N PHE A 166 -8.43 23.29 0.59
CA PHE A 166 -9.43 23.92 1.43
C PHE A 166 -9.64 25.39 1.03
N VAL A 167 -10.76 25.96 1.46
CA VAL A 167 -11.04 27.39 1.27
C VAL A 167 -10.31 28.19 2.35
N SER A 168 -9.70 29.32 1.96
CA SER A 168 -9.00 30.20 2.90
C SER A 168 -9.95 30.67 4.01
N THR A 169 -9.53 30.51 5.26
CA THR A 169 -10.25 30.97 6.45
C THR A 169 -9.93 32.42 6.80
N GLU A 170 -9.12 33.12 6.00
CA GLU A 170 -8.78 34.53 6.24
C GLU A 170 -10.01 35.45 6.24
N GLY A 171 -11.04 35.12 5.45
CA GLY A 171 -12.32 35.83 5.46
C GLY A 171 -13.12 35.64 6.75
N ASN A 172 -12.91 34.52 7.47
CA ASN A 172 -13.63 34.22 8.72
C ASN A 172 -13.24 35.17 9.85
N LYS A 173 -12.09 35.85 9.73
CA LYS A 173 -11.67 36.92 10.66
C LYS A 173 -12.65 38.09 10.69
N HIS A 174 -13.41 38.29 9.62
CA HIS A 174 -14.43 39.34 9.51
C HIS A 174 -15.82 38.88 9.97
N VAL A 175 -16.03 37.58 10.15
CA VAL A 175 -17.35 36.99 10.49
C VAL A 175 -17.38 36.52 11.94
N TYR A 176 -16.29 35.94 12.45
CA TYR A 176 -16.22 35.36 13.80
C TYR A 176 -15.11 36.04 14.61
N GLN A 177 -15.50 36.74 15.67
CA GLN A 177 -14.62 37.45 16.60
C GLN A 177 -13.94 36.53 17.66
N PHE A 178 -13.99 35.20 17.48
CA PHE A 178 -13.47 34.23 18.46
C PHE A 178 -12.59 33.12 17.84
N ASN A 179 -11.45 32.90 18.51
CA ASN A 179 -10.47 31.80 18.45
C ASN A 179 -10.26 31.06 17.11
N GLN A 180 -9.28 31.55 16.34
CA GLN A 180 -8.83 31.03 15.05
C GLN A 180 -8.01 29.72 15.12
N ASP A 181 -7.58 29.28 16.31
CA ASP A 181 -6.56 28.23 16.43
C ASP A 181 -7.07 26.80 16.23
N LYS A 182 -8.40 26.57 16.31
CA LYS A 182 -8.98 25.21 16.13
C LYS A 182 -9.21 24.79 14.67
N PHE A 183 -9.13 25.70 13.70
CA PHE A 183 -9.55 25.44 12.32
C PHE A 183 -8.42 25.53 11.28
N ASN A 184 -7.15 25.55 11.71
CA ASN A 184 -6.04 25.68 10.77
C ASN A 184 -5.75 24.34 10.07
N LYS A 185 -6.43 24.11 8.94
CA LYS A 185 -6.14 22.98 8.04
C LYS A 185 -4.68 23.04 7.62
N LYS A 186 -3.91 22.02 7.99
CA LYS A 186 -2.45 21.99 7.77
C LYS A 186 -2.17 22.02 6.28
N LYS A 187 -1.23 22.85 5.80
CA LYS A 187 -0.80 22.78 4.39
C LYS A 187 -0.13 21.44 4.08
N ARG A 188 -0.20 21.00 2.83
CA ARG A 188 0.41 19.74 2.37
C ARG A 188 1.65 20.02 1.52
N GLU A 189 2.63 19.15 1.65
CA GLU A 189 3.79 19.08 0.78
C GLU A 189 3.54 18.18 -0.42
N ASN A 190 4.31 18.37 -1.48
CA ASN A 190 4.28 17.49 -2.66
C ASN A 190 5.60 17.64 -3.43
N PHE A 191 6.24 16.52 -3.73
CA PHE A 191 7.42 16.50 -4.61
C PHE A 191 7.07 16.79 -6.07
N ASP A 192 5.86 16.41 -6.50
CA ASP A 192 5.37 16.79 -7.82
C ASP A 192 4.89 18.23 -7.78
N THR A 193 5.55 19.11 -8.55
CA THR A 193 5.22 20.54 -8.63
C THR A 193 4.33 20.89 -9.81
N THR A 194 3.98 19.92 -10.66
CA THR A 194 3.17 20.16 -11.86
C THR A 194 1.69 20.18 -11.51
N ILE A 195 0.93 21.00 -12.25
CA ILE A 195 -0.53 21.05 -12.19
C ILE A 195 -1.10 20.62 -13.55
N ASN A 196 -2.07 19.71 -13.55
CA ASN A 196 -2.90 19.42 -14.72
C ASN A 196 -4.38 19.75 -14.44
N ASN A 197 -5.25 19.63 -15.45
CA ASN A 197 -6.68 19.94 -15.31
C ASN A 197 -7.36 19.02 -14.29
N HIS A 198 -7.06 17.72 -14.30
CA HIS A 198 -7.53 16.78 -13.27
C HIS A 198 -7.11 17.22 -11.87
N GLY A 199 -5.90 17.77 -11.72
CA GLY A 199 -5.41 18.36 -10.48
C GLY A 199 -6.25 19.54 -10.01
N LYS A 200 -6.65 20.43 -10.93
CA LYS A 200 -7.56 21.54 -10.60
C LYS A 200 -8.94 21.03 -10.17
N ARG A 201 -9.50 20.09 -10.94
CA ARG A 201 -10.80 19.45 -10.66
C ARG A 201 -10.82 18.70 -9.32
N LEU A 202 -9.76 17.96 -8.99
CA LEU A 202 -9.63 17.28 -7.71
C LEU A 202 -9.58 18.28 -6.54
N ILE A 203 -8.88 19.40 -6.71
CA ILE A 203 -8.80 20.44 -5.68
C ILE A 203 -10.14 21.15 -5.50
N GLU A 204 -10.88 21.40 -6.59
CA GLU A 204 -12.23 21.97 -6.54
C GLU A 204 -13.20 21.01 -5.84
N PHE A 205 -13.20 19.73 -6.21
CA PHE A 205 -13.95 18.69 -5.50
C PHE A 205 -13.63 18.68 -3.99
N CYS A 206 -12.34 18.73 -3.62
CA CYS A 206 -11.97 18.78 -2.21
C CYS A 206 -12.55 20.00 -1.48
N LYS A 207 -12.52 21.17 -2.11
CA LYS A 207 -13.09 22.40 -1.52
C LYS A 207 -14.61 22.34 -1.40
N ASN A 208 -15.31 21.83 -2.41
CA ASN A 208 -16.77 21.77 -2.45
C ASN A 208 -17.33 20.78 -1.41
N CYS A 209 -16.64 19.67 -1.19
CA CYS A 209 -17.08 18.64 -0.24
C CYS A 209 -16.42 18.73 1.14
N ASP A 210 -15.58 19.74 1.37
CA ASP A 210 -14.73 19.89 2.56
C ASP A 210 -13.79 18.69 2.82
N TYR A 211 -13.34 18.04 1.74
CA TYR A 211 -12.41 16.91 1.80
C TYR A 211 -10.97 17.39 1.91
N GLN A 212 -10.13 16.53 2.48
CA GLN A 212 -8.71 16.79 2.63
C GLN A 212 -7.89 15.65 2.02
N ILE A 213 -6.84 16.04 1.29
CA ILE A 213 -5.83 15.14 0.76
C ILE A 213 -4.88 14.74 1.89
N LEU A 214 -4.71 13.43 2.09
CA LEU A 214 -3.81 12.88 3.12
C LEU A 214 -2.33 12.94 2.70
N ASN A 215 -2.06 12.75 1.41
CA ASN A 215 -0.71 12.80 0.85
C ASN A 215 -0.04 14.15 1.19
N GLY A 216 1.18 14.11 1.72
CA GLY A 216 1.94 15.33 1.99
C GLY A 216 1.66 16.05 3.30
N ARG A 217 0.73 15.58 4.13
CA ARG A 217 0.47 16.19 5.44
C ARG A 217 0.30 15.18 6.58
N THR A 218 -0.09 13.95 6.27
CA THR A 218 -0.33 12.93 7.26
C THR A 218 0.97 12.23 7.67
N LYS A 219 1.04 11.80 8.94
CA LYS A 219 2.16 11.03 9.48
C LYS A 219 2.47 9.83 8.57
N GLY A 220 3.74 9.66 8.20
CA GLY A 220 4.18 8.62 7.25
C GLY A 220 4.48 9.14 5.84
N ASP A 221 3.91 10.29 5.44
CA ASP A 221 4.18 10.94 4.16
C ASP A 221 4.10 12.48 4.24
N SER A 222 4.83 13.08 5.18
CA SER A 222 4.83 14.54 5.38
C SER A 222 5.48 15.35 4.25
N LEU A 223 6.09 14.69 3.26
CA LEU A 223 6.78 15.35 2.13
C LEU A 223 6.03 15.19 0.79
N GLY A 224 4.96 14.38 0.77
CA GLY A 224 4.15 14.14 -0.42
C GLY A 224 4.92 13.40 -1.50
N LYS A 225 5.27 12.14 -1.21
CA LYS A 225 6.11 11.31 -2.09
C LYS A 225 5.42 11.00 -3.43
N PRO A 226 6.19 10.90 -4.52
CA PRO A 226 5.64 10.50 -5.81
C PRO A 226 5.09 9.07 -5.74
N THR A 227 3.96 8.86 -6.38
CA THR A 227 3.27 7.58 -6.44
C THR A 227 3.46 6.88 -7.78
N PHE A 228 3.76 7.63 -8.86
CA PHE A 228 4.02 7.10 -10.19
C PHE A 228 5.48 7.29 -10.61
N HIS A 229 6.03 6.28 -11.29
CA HIS A 229 7.45 6.17 -11.57
C HIS A 229 7.77 5.69 -12.99
N ASN A 230 8.01 6.64 -13.88
CA ASN A 230 8.45 6.38 -15.23
C ASN A 230 9.96 6.69 -15.41
N LYS A 231 10.56 6.16 -16.47
CA LYS A 231 11.91 6.51 -16.91
C LYS A 231 12.04 8.02 -17.16
N ASN A 232 11.00 8.63 -17.73
CA ASN A 232 11.02 10.04 -18.13
C ASN A 232 10.64 11.00 -17.00
N GLY A 233 9.91 10.54 -15.98
CA GLY A 233 9.45 11.42 -14.90
C GLY A 233 8.88 10.66 -13.72
N ILE A 234 8.54 11.42 -12.70
CA ILE A 234 7.78 10.98 -11.52
C ILE A 234 6.59 11.91 -11.36
N SER A 235 5.51 11.41 -10.78
CA SER A 235 4.35 12.23 -10.44
C SER A 235 3.64 11.70 -9.20
N THR A 236 2.86 12.56 -8.57
CA THR A 236 1.94 12.19 -7.50
C THR A 236 0.55 12.23 -8.11
N ILE A 237 -0.05 11.07 -8.35
CA ILE A 237 -1.35 10.93 -9.02
C ILE A 237 -2.29 9.97 -8.29
N ASP A 238 -1.75 9.17 -7.37
CA ASP A 238 -2.51 8.29 -6.51
C ASP A 238 -2.74 8.99 -5.16
N TYR A 239 -3.98 9.20 -4.78
CA TYR A 239 -4.35 9.95 -3.57
C TYR A 239 -5.24 9.13 -2.65
N ALA A 240 -5.14 9.42 -1.35
CA ALA A 240 -6.22 9.20 -0.41
C ALA A 240 -6.79 10.56 0.00
N ILE A 241 -8.10 10.71 -0.12
CA ILE A 241 -8.85 11.89 0.28
C ILE A 241 -10.00 11.46 1.19
N CYS A 242 -10.34 12.29 2.17
CA CYS A 242 -11.41 11.97 3.09
C CYS A 242 -12.13 13.22 3.56
N ASP A 243 -13.34 13.06 4.06
CA ASP A 243 -14.04 14.16 4.72
C ASP A 243 -13.32 14.63 6.00
N ALA A 244 -13.77 15.75 6.53
CA ALA A 244 -13.22 16.34 7.74
C ALA A 244 -13.54 15.53 9.02
N ASN A 245 -14.54 14.64 9.01
CA ASN A 245 -14.95 13.89 10.20
C ASN A 245 -14.00 12.71 10.46
N ILE A 246 -13.49 12.07 9.41
CA ILE A 246 -12.61 10.91 9.56
C ILE A 246 -11.13 11.27 9.66
N ILE A 247 -10.73 12.50 9.29
CA ILE A 247 -9.31 12.86 9.22
C ILE A 247 -8.58 12.69 10.56
N ASP A 248 -9.24 12.98 11.68
CA ASP A 248 -8.68 12.84 13.02
C ASP A 248 -8.51 11.37 13.44
N ASN A 249 -9.24 10.45 12.79
CA ASN A 249 -9.10 9.01 12.99
C ASN A 249 -8.02 8.43 12.06
N ILE A 250 -7.39 9.21 11.18
CA ILE A 250 -6.31 8.73 10.32
C ILE A 250 -4.97 8.79 11.06
N ASN A 251 -4.45 7.62 11.42
CA ASN A 251 -3.19 7.49 12.15
C ASN A 251 -1.96 7.77 11.27
N HIS A 252 -1.95 7.18 10.07
CA HIS A 252 -0.85 7.34 9.12
C HIS A 252 -1.27 7.11 7.67
N PHE A 253 -0.55 7.78 6.77
CA PHE A 253 -0.60 7.57 5.33
C PHE A 253 0.81 7.27 4.81
N ILE A 254 0.97 6.24 4.00
CA ILE A 254 2.26 5.73 3.54
C ILE A 254 2.22 5.48 2.04
N VAL A 255 3.15 6.09 1.31
CA VAL A 255 3.53 5.68 -0.04
C VAL A 255 4.64 4.62 0.06
N LYS A 256 4.44 3.42 -0.49
CA LYS A 256 5.49 2.39 -0.51
C LYS A 256 6.59 2.72 -1.54
N PRO A 257 7.80 2.15 -1.40
CA PRO A 257 8.80 2.22 -2.46
C PRO A 257 8.30 1.57 -3.76
N PRO A 258 8.72 2.08 -4.94
CA PRO A 258 8.40 1.44 -6.21
C PRO A 258 8.93 0.01 -6.24
N ASN A 259 8.27 -0.86 -7.00
CA ASN A 259 8.70 -2.23 -7.15
C ASN A 259 8.62 -2.68 -8.61
N TYR A 260 8.94 -3.95 -8.88
CA TYR A 260 9.00 -4.44 -10.26
C TYR A 260 7.63 -4.83 -10.83
N LEU A 261 6.59 -4.92 -9.98
CA LEU A 261 5.25 -5.41 -10.31
C LEU A 261 4.39 -4.34 -10.97
N SER A 262 4.61 -3.07 -10.64
CA SER A 262 3.93 -1.91 -11.23
C SER A 262 4.87 -0.70 -11.29
N ASP A 263 4.59 0.24 -12.18
CA ASP A 263 5.16 1.59 -12.21
C ASP A 263 4.52 2.54 -11.19
N HIS A 264 3.41 2.14 -10.58
CA HIS A 264 2.84 2.81 -9.40
C HIS A 264 3.31 2.17 -8.10
N SER A 265 3.48 3.04 -7.11
CA SER A 265 3.71 2.71 -5.71
C SER A 265 2.37 2.53 -5.02
N GLN A 266 2.27 1.47 -4.20
CA GLN A 266 1.09 1.23 -3.38
C GLN A 266 0.96 2.33 -2.30
N ILE A 267 -0.23 2.90 -2.17
CA ILE A 267 -0.58 3.85 -1.11
C ILE A 267 -1.42 3.15 -0.05
N ILE A 268 -1.20 3.52 1.21
CA ILE A 268 -1.86 2.91 2.38
C ILE A 268 -2.26 4.01 3.35
N THR A 269 -3.43 3.87 3.92
CA THR A 269 -3.92 4.65 5.06
C THR A 269 -4.39 3.70 6.15
N CYS A 270 -4.31 4.14 7.39
CA CYS A 270 -4.82 3.39 8.54
C CYS A 270 -5.79 4.25 9.34
N ILE A 271 -6.96 3.67 9.56
CA ILE A 271 -8.08 4.29 10.28
C ILE A 271 -8.11 3.66 11.66
N ASP A 272 -7.98 4.48 12.70
CA ASP A 272 -8.08 4.02 14.08
C ASP A 272 -9.54 3.65 14.39
N ILE A 273 -9.70 2.50 15.04
CA ILE A 273 -10.97 2.03 15.60
C ILE A 273 -11.04 2.59 17.02
N LYS A 274 -12.10 3.33 17.36
CA LYS A 274 -12.30 3.78 18.74
C LYS A 274 -12.41 2.52 19.61
N GLU A 275 -11.62 2.36 20.67
CA GLU A 275 -11.91 1.30 21.64
C GLU A 275 -13.06 1.76 22.54
N ILE A 276 -14.04 0.89 22.79
CA ILE A 276 -14.87 1.05 23.99
C ILE A 276 -13.91 0.77 25.15
N THR A 277 -13.64 1.79 25.97
CA THR A 277 -12.91 1.63 27.22
C THR A 277 -13.75 0.78 28.16
N ILE A 278 -13.67 -0.54 28.02
CA ILE A 278 -14.09 -1.44 29.09
C ILE A 278 -12.86 -1.53 30.00
N GLU A 279 -12.95 -0.92 31.17
CA GLU A 279 -12.02 -1.16 32.27
C GLU A 279 -12.03 -2.64 32.62
N THR A 280 -11.20 -3.42 31.93
CA THR A 280 -10.84 -4.77 32.34
C THR A 280 -9.36 -4.80 32.58
N SER A 281 -9.04 -4.95 33.86
CA SER A 281 -7.73 -5.17 34.43
C SER A 281 -6.96 -6.27 33.69
N THR A 282 -5.75 -5.89 33.27
CA THR A 282 -4.55 -6.74 33.16
C THR A 282 -4.69 -8.11 32.50
N THR A 283 -4.12 -8.25 31.29
CA THR A 283 -2.89 -9.03 31.07
C THR A 283 -2.37 -8.77 29.66
N SER A 284 -1.36 -7.91 29.58
CA SER A 284 -0.67 -7.53 28.35
C SER A 284 0.24 -8.66 27.87
N SER A 285 -0.29 -9.60 27.07
CA SER A 285 0.54 -10.52 26.29
C SER A 285 1.11 -9.77 25.08
N THR A 286 2.22 -9.07 25.30
CA THR A 286 2.91 -8.30 24.28
C THR A 286 3.75 -9.18 23.38
N ASN A 287 3.15 -9.73 22.32
CA ASN A 287 3.91 -10.21 21.17
C ASN A 287 4.33 -9.02 20.30
N PHE A 288 5.34 -8.28 20.75
CA PHE A 288 5.93 -7.19 19.97
C PHE A 288 6.98 -7.71 18.99
N SER A 289 6.62 -7.78 17.72
CA SER A 289 7.57 -7.74 16.60
C SER A 289 7.73 -6.31 16.09
N ASN A 290 7.92 -5.35 16.98
CA ASN A 290 8.41 -4.03 16.62
C ASN A 290 9.92 -4.13 16.41
N ILE A 291 10.42 -3.57 15.31
CA ILE A 291 11.85 -3.38 15.13
C ILE A 291 12.28 -2.45 16.27
N LEU A 292 12.91 -3.03 17.29
CA LEU A 292 13.46 -2.28 18.41
C LEU A 292 14.36 -1.16 17.84
N PRO A 293 14.29 0.06 18.40
CA PRO A 293 15.22 1.12 18.02
C PRO A 293 16.66 0.61 18.16
N ARG A 294 17.58 1.22 17.39
CA ARG A 294 19.00 0.83 17.39
C ARG A 294 19.52 0.86 18.83
N GLN A 295 19.73 -0.32 19.42
CA GLN A 295 20.19 -0.44 20.79
C GLN A 295 21.67 -0.07 20.86
N TYR A 296 22.01 0.81 21.80
CA TYR A 296 23.39 1.05 22.19
C TYR A 296 23.90 -0.15 23.00
N ILE A 297 25.15 -0.51 22.79
CA ILE A 297 25.83 -1.57 23.53
C ILE A 297 26.57 -0.91 24.67
N TRP A 298 26.25 -1.33 25.90
CA TRP A 298 27.05 -1.05 27.08
C TRP A 298 28.09 -2.17 27.24
N ASP A 299 29.35 -1.84 26.98
CA ASP A 299 30.52 -2.66 27.28
C ASP A 299 31.20 -2.20 28.59
N ASN A 300 32.23 -2.93 29.05
CA ASN A 300 32.93 -2.63 30.32
C ASN A 300 33.56 -1.23 30.35
N THR A 301 33.76 -0.59 29.19
CA THR A 301 34.28 0.78 29.07
C THR A 301 33.20 1.84 28.95
N SER A 302 31.97 1.44 28.61
CA SER A 302 30.86 2.34 28.28
C SER A 302 30.44 3.22 29.44
N ASN A 303 30.52 2.73 30.69
CA ASN A 303 30.19 3.54 31.86
C ASN A 303 31.17 4.72 32.03
N GLY A 304 32.47 4.46 31.92
CA GLY A 304 33.49 5.50 32.01
C GLY A 304 33.41 6.49 30.85
N THR A 305 33.22 6.01 29.62
CA THR A 305 33.13 6.89 28.45
C THR A 305 31.84 7.71 28.42
N PHE A 306 30.72 7.14 28.87
CA PHE A 306 29.44 7.86 28.99
C PHE A 306 29.53 8.94 30.07
N ALA A 307 30.06 8.62 31.25
CA ALA A 307 30.25 9.60 32.32
C ALA A 307 31.20 10.74 31.90
N ASN A 308 32.27 10.42 31.15
CA ASN A 308 33.18 11.44 30.61
C ASN A 308 32.52 12.28 29.50
N CYS A 309 31.70 11.67 28.65
CA CYS A 309 30.95 12.39 27.63
C CYS A 309 29.88 13.29 28.24
N LEU A 310 29.25 12.88 29.33
CA LEU A 310 28.28 13.71 30.04
C LEU A 310 28.95 14.96 30.62
N ARG A 311 30.23 14.87 31.02
CA ARG A 311 31.05 15.99 31.51
C ARG A 311 31.63 16.88 30.40
N SER A 312 31.35 16.61 29.12
CA SER A 312 31.82 17.48 28.05
C SER A 312 31.09 18.82 28.11
N SER A 313 31.77 19.91 27.77
CA SER A 313 31.23 21.28 27.90
C SER A 313 29.92 21.46 27.13
N ASP A 314 29.78 20.86 25.96
CA ASP A 314 28.58 20.95 25.13
C ASP A 314 27.36 20.22 25.73
N ILE A 315 27.57 19.08 26.39
CA ILE A 315 26.49 18.34 27.08
C ILE A 315 26.17 18.99 28.42
N GLN A 316 27.18 19.47 29.15
CA GLN A 316 26.97 20.23 30.39
C GLN A 316 26.16 21.49 30.15
N ASN A 317 26.41 22.24 29.07
CA ASN A 317 25.58 23.40 28.71
C ASN A 317 24.10 23.01 28.46
N LYS A 318 23.83 21.83 27.90
CA LYS A 318 22.45 21.33 27.72
C LYS A 318 21.82 20.93 29.07
N VAL A 319 22.61 20.32 29.96
CA VAL A 319 22.16 19.95 31.30
C VAL A 319 21.85 21.20 32.14
N GLU A 320 22.72 22.21 32.10
CA GLU A 320 22.51 23.49 32.79
C GLU A 320 21.25 24.18 32.26
N LYS A 321 21.08 24.26 30.92
CA LYS A 321 19.87 24.78 30.31
C LYS A 321 18.61 24.02 30.75
N PHE A 322 18.67 22.69 30.85
CA PHE A 322 17.56 21.87 31.32
C PHE A 322 17.21 22.15 32.79
N LEU A 323 18.22 22.35 33.64
CA LEU A 323 18.04 22.67 35.07
C LEU A 323 17.52 24.09 35.30
N GLU A 324 17.87 25.03 34.43
CA GLU A 324 17.37 26.42 34.46
C GLU A 324 15.96 26.56 33.86
N ASN A 325 15.48 25.55 33.12
CA ASN A 325 14.20 25.62 32.45
C ASN A 325 13.05 25.39 33.44
N ASN A 326 12.10 26.33 33.49
CA ASN A 326 10.90 26.20 34.30
C ASN A 326 9.78 25.58 33.46
N PHE A 327 9.63 24.26 33.58
CA PHE A 327 8.57 23.51 32.90
C PHE A 327 7.19 23.78 33.53
N PRO A 328 6.13 23.95 32.73
CA PRO A 328 4.77 24.10 33.25
C PRO A 328 4.29 22.87 34.03
N GLU A 329 3.55 23.07 35.12
CA GLU A 329 2.95 21.99 35.94
C GLU A 329 1.68 21.41 35.28
N ASN A 330 1.82 20.86 34.07
CA ASN A 330 0.75 20.18 33.34
C ASN A 330 1.31 19.07 32.45
N ASP A 331 0.43 18.28 31.82
CA ASP A 331 0.84 17.16 30.95
C ASP A 331 1.76 17.60 29.80
N TYR A 332 1.61 18.83 29.32
CA TYR A 332 2.48 19.39 28.27
C TYR A 332 3.91 19.61 28.80
N GLY A 333 4.06 20.25 29.97
CA GLY A 333 5.37 20.47 30.57
C GLY A 333 6.08 19.18 31.00
N VAL A 334 5.33 18.15 31.42
CA VAL A 334 5.89 16.81 31.67
C VAL A 334 6.46 16.21 30.38
N ASN A 335 5.74 16.30 29.27
CA ASN A 335 6.22 15.77 27.98
C ASN A 335 7.43 16.55 27.46
N GLU A 336 7.42 17.88 27.56
CA GLU A 336 8.54 18.74 27.15
C GLU A 336 9.80 18.44 27.99
N CYS A 337 9.64 18.30 29.30
CA CYS A 337 10.73 17.89 30.21
C CYS A 337 11.30 16.51 29.82
N LEU A 338 10.44 15.53 29.54
CA LEU A 338 10.87 14.20 29.11
C LEU A 338 11.58 14.22 27.76
N GLU A 339 11.13 15.05 26.80
CA GLU A 339 11.77 15.19 25.49
C GLU A 339 13.16 15.80 25.61
N GLU A 340 13.32 16.87 26.39
CA GLU A 340 14.64 17.50 26.62
C GLU A 340 15.60 16.57 27.34
N PHE A 341 15.14 15.89 28.40
CA PHE A 341 15.95 14.91 29.12
C PHE A 341 16.37 13.74 28.22
N GLN A 342 15.44 13.24 27.39
CA GLN A 342 15.72 12.19 26.44
C GLN A 342 16.74 12.63 25.38
N ASP A 343 16.67 13.88 24.88
CA ASP A 343 17.64 14.41 23.92
C ASP A 343 19.06 14.41 24.49
N ILE A 344 19.23 14.85 25.75
CA ILE A 344 20.53 14.84 26.45
C ILE A 344 21.10 13.42 26.50
N LEU A 345 20.29 12.44 26.93
CA LEU A 345 20.72 11.05 27.03
C LEU A 345 21.03 10.44 25.65
N GLN A 346 20.21 10.74 24.64
CA GLN A 346 20.41 10.23 23.29
C GLN A 346 21.65 10.82 22.63
N GLU A 347 21.89 12.13 22.78
CA GLU A 347 23.06 12.79 22.19
C GLU A 347 24.35 12.30 22.85
N THR A 348 24.35 12.17 24.17
CA THR A 348 25.46 11.55 24.92
C THR A 348 25.71 10.12 24.42
N SER A 349 24.64 9.33 24.28
CA SER A 349 24.72 7.94 23.79
C SER A 349 25.26 7.86 22.35
N LYS A 350 24.82 8.72 21.44
CA LYS A 350 25.30 8.77 20.04
C LYS A 350 26.80 9.02 19.95
N ARG A 351 27.34 9.84 20.86
CA ARG A 351 28.73 10.28 20.82
C ARG A 351 29.71 9.24 21.36
N CYS A 352 29.31 8.48 22.38
CA CYS A 352 30.22 7.56 23.08
C CYS A 352 29.91 6.06 22.95
N LEU A 353 28.65 5.68 22.65
CA LEU A 353 28.25 4.27 22.66
C LEU A 353 28.22 3.66 21.27
N LYS A 354 28.62 2.38 21.19
CA LYS A 354 28.55 1.60 19.94
C LYS A 354 27.12 1.16 19.68
N ILE A 355 26.65 1.31 18.45
CA ILE A 355 25.35 0.80 18.04
C ILE A 355 25.45 -0.70 17.72
N LYS A 356 24.52 -1.50 18.25
CA LYS A 356 24.38 -2.92 17.93
C LYS A 356 24.13 -3.12 16.44
N LYS A 357 25.17 -3.55 15.72
CA LYS A 357 25.04 -4.00 14.34
C LYS A 357 24.44 -5.40 14.36
N ASN A 358 23.18 -5.54 13.92
CA ASN A 358 22.60 -6.86 13.66
C ASN A 358 23.30 -7.50 12.45
N SER A 359 24.47 -8.11 12.64
CA SER A 359 25.14 -8.91 11.61
C SER A 359 24.53 -10.31 11.55
N LYS A 360 23.21 -10.42 11.40
CA LYS A 360 22.69 -11.64 10.82
C LYS A 360 23.09 -11.56 9.35
N ARG A 361 24.07 -12.38 8.94
CA ARG A 361 24.31 -12.69 7.52
C ARG A 361 22.96 -13.21 7.01
N CYS A 362 22.16 -12.34 6.42
CA CYS A 362 20.91 -12.74 5.80
C CYS A 362 21.28 -13.63 4.63
N LYS A 363 21.39 -14.94 4.86
CA LYS A 363 21.31 -15.91 3.78
C LYS A 363 20.04 -15.55 3.04
N ILE A 364 20.15 -15.22 1.76
CA ILE A 364 19.00 -14.93 0.93
C ILE A 364 18.15 -16.21 0.94
N ARG A 365 17.06 -16.20 1.70
CA ARG A 365 16.15 -17.35 1.81
C ARG A 365 15.59 -17.67 0.43
N ASN A 366 15.46 -18.96 0.11
CA ASN A 366 14.58 -19.42 -0.96
C ASN A 366 13.16 -19.00 -0.57
N THR A 367 12.68 -17.92 -1.18
CA THR A 367 11.32 -17.41 -0.97
C THR A 367 10.38 -18.00 -2.01
N THR A 368 10.84 -18.06 -3.26
CA THR A 368 10.03 -18.55 -4.37
C THR A 368 10.11 -20.08 -4.51
N ASN A 369 8.95 -20.73 -4.59
CA ASN A 369 8.83 -22.17 -4.93
C ASN A 369 9.07 -22.48 -6.42
N LYS A 370 9.33 -21.45 -7.24
CA LYS A 370 9.53 -21.60 -8.68
C LYS A 370 10.88 -22.24 -8.99
N LYS A 371 10.86 -23.33 -9.74
CA LYS A 371 12.06 -24.14 -10.05
C LYS A 371 13.06 -23.41 -10.93
N TRP A 372 12.59 -22.50 -11.77
CA TRP A 372 13.43 -21.69 -12.68
C TRP A 372 14.02 -20.43 -12.02
N PHE A 373 13.60 -20.07 -10.79
CA PHE A 373 14.03 -18.85 -10.13
C PHE A 373 15.29 -19.12 -9.28
N ASP A 374 16.44 -18.79 -9.86
CA ASP A 374 17.76 -19.14 -9.31
C ASP A 374 18.40 -18.03 -8.45
N LYS A 375 19.68 -18.23 -8.10
CA LYS A 375 20.48 -17.25 -7.35
C LYS A 375 20.64 -15.92 -8.08
N GLU A 376 20.77 -15.94 -9.41
CA GLU A 376 20.94 -14.74 -10.22
C GLU A 376 19.67 -13.87 -10.15
N CYS A 377 18.50 -14.48 -10.33
CA CYS A 377 17.21 -13.79 -10.18
C CYS A 377 17.08 -13.11 -8.81
N ARG A 378 17.50 -13.80 -7.74
CA ARG A 378 17.48 -13.24 -6.38
C ARG A 378 18.40 -12.04 -6.19
N LEU A 379 19.63 -12.13 -6.70
CA LEU A 379 20.61 -11.03 -6.60
C LEU A 379 20.11 -9.80 -7.35
N LYS A 380 19.59 -9.98 -8.57
CA LYS A 380 19.00 -8.88 -9.35
C LYS A 380 17.75 -8.29 -8.67
N ARG A 381 16.87 -9.13 -8.12
CA ARG A 381 15.71 -8.66 -7.31
C ARG A 381 16.15 -7.84 -6.11
N HIS A 382 17.21 -8.25 -5.41
CA HIS A 382 17.77 -7.50 -4.30
C HIS A 382 18.35 -6.15 -4.75
N ALA A 383 19.07 -6.11 -5.87
CA ALA A 383 19.61 -4.88 -6.44
C ALA A 383 18.49 -3.88 -6.82
N VAL A 384 17.43 -4.36 -7.49
CA VAL A 384 16.24 -3.55 -7.80
C VAL A 384 15.62 -2.97 -6.52
N ARG A 385 15.41 -3.79 -5.49
CA ARG A 385 14.85 -3.34 -4.20
C ARG A 385 15.73 -2.31 -3.50
N LYS A 386 17.05 -2.47 -3.55
CA LYS A 386 18.00 -1.50 -2.99
C LYS A 386 17.88 -0.15 -3.68
N LEU A 387 17.91 -0.14 -5.02
CA LEU A 387 17.76 1.09 -5.82
C LEU A 387 16.37 1.71 -5.67
N ALA A 388 15.32 0.91 -5.57
CA ALA A 388 13.97 1.38 -5.29
C ALA A 388 13.89 2.16 -3.97
N ASN A 389 14.50 1.62 -2.90
CA ASN A 389 14.54 2.28 -1.59
C ASN A 389 15.36 3.58 -1.61
N GLN A 390 16.47 3.61 -2.38
CA GLN A 390 17.26 4.83 -2.56
C GLN A 390 16.47 5.89 -3.33
N LYS A 391 15.83 5.50 -4.44
CA LYS A 391 14.94 6.36 -5.24
C LYS A 391 13.79 6.90 -4.40
N HIS A 392 13.21 6.07 -3.54
CA HIS A 392 12.09 6.47 -2.67
C HIS A 392 12.51 7.50 -1.60
N ARG A 393 13.78 7.47 -1.14
CA ARG A 393 14.32 8.48 -0.21
C ARG A 393 14.68 9.78 -0.92
N ASN A 394 15.24 9.67 -2.14
CA ASN A 394 15.70 10.79 -2.94
C ASN A 394 14.97 10.80 -4.30
N PRO A 395 13.67 11.13 -4.34
CA PRO A 395 12.85 10.98 -5.54
C PRO A 395 13.28 11.86 -6.72
N LEU A 396 13.91 13.01 -6.44
CA LEU A 396 14.37 13.97 -7.44
C LEU A 396 15.74 13.60 -8.05
N ASP A 397 16.44 12.59 -7.52
CA ASP A 397 17.75 12.18 -8.04
C ASP A 397 17.60 11.42 -9.38
N VAL A 398 17.99 12.09 -10.46
CA VAL A 398 17.91 11.57 -11.83
C VAL A 398 18.86 10.39 -12.05
N ASN A 399 20.02 10.36 -11.40
CA ASN A 399 21.00 9.29 -11.56
C ASN A 399 20.50 8.00 -10.92
N ILE A 400 20.00 8.07 -9.68
CA ILE A 400 19.40 6.92 -8.99
C ILE A 400 18.19 6.41 -9.78
N ARG A 401 17.36 7.32 -10.31
CA ARG A 401 16.22 6.95 -11.17
C ARG A 401 16.67 6.20 -12.42
N ASN A 402 17.67 6.70 -13.15
CA ASN A 402 18.18 6.05 -14.35
C ASN A 402 18.76 4.67 -14.03
N GLN A 403 19.57 4.55 -12.98
CA GLN A 403 20.10 3.27 -12.50
C GLN A 403 18.98 2.29 -12.15
N TYR A 404 17.96 2.73 -11.42
CA TYR A 404 16.79 1.92 -11.08
C TYR A 404 16.12 1.35 -12.35
N HIS A 405 15.84 2.16 -13.35
CA HIS A 405 15.16 1.70 -14.56
C HIS A 405 16.03 0.76 -15.42
N VAL A 406 17.35 0.98 -15.46
CA VAL A 406 18.30 0.07 -16.11
C VAL A 406 18.31 -1.28 -15.40
N THR A 407 18.50 -1.31 -14.08
CA THR A 407 18.52 -2.56 -13.30
C THR A 407 17.15 -3.26 -13.31
N LEU A 408 16.05 -2.51 -13.33
CA LEU A 408 14.70 -3.07 -13.46
C LEU A 408 14.50 -3.76 -14.80
N LYS A 409 14.94 -3.14 -15.91
CA LYS A 409 14.88 -3.73 -17.25
C LYS A 409 15.70 -5.00 -17.32
N ASP A 410 16.93 -4.96 -16.81
CA ASP A 410 17.82 -6.12 -16.73
C ASP A 410 17.19 -7.27 -15.92
N TYR A 411 16.64 -6.98 -14.74
CA TYR A 411 15.93 -7.98 -13.93
C TYR A 411 14.73 -8.58 -14.67
N LYS A 412 13.86 -7.76 -15.28
CA LYS A 412 12.70 -8.23 -16.06
C LYS A 412 13.12 -9.13 -17.23
N ASN A 413 14.21 -8.78 -17.92
CA ASN A 413 14.76 -9.60 -19.00
C ASN A 413 15.30 -10.94 -18.49
N THR A 414 16.04 -10.94 -17.37
CA THR A 414 16.51 -12.19 -16.75
C THR A 414 15.36 -13.10 -16.36
N LEU A 415 14.27 -12.57 -15.77
CA LEU A 415 13.09 -13.38 -15.45
C LEU A 415 12.47 -14.02 -16.70
N LYS A 416 12.35 -13.24 -17.78
CA LYS A 416 11.79 -13.71 -19.05
C LYS A 416 12.63 -14.87 -19.61
N ILE A 417 13.95 -14.66 -19.75
CA ILE A 417 14.87 -15.65 -20.32
C ILE A 417 14.87 -16.93 -19.49
N LYS A 418 15.03 -16.84 -18.17
CA LYS A 418 15.09 -18.01 -17.28
C LYS A 418 13.80 -18.83 -17.33
N LYS A 419 12.65 -18.16 -17.43
CA LYS A 419 11.35 -18.81 -17.56
C LYS A 419 11.19 -19.49 -18.92
N GLU A 420 11.54 -18.81 -20.01
CA GLU A 420 11.48 -19.35 -21.38
C GLU A 420 12.42 -20.56 -21.54
N ASP A 421 13.64 -20.48 -21.02
CA ASP A 421 14.61 -21.58 -21.04
C ASP A 421 14.12 -22.79 -20.26
N PHE A 422 13.53 -22.58 -19.07
CA PHE A 422 12.97 -23.65 -18.28
C PHE A 422 11.83 -24.37 -18.99
N HIS A 423 10.87 -23.63 -19.55
CA HIS A 423 9.76 -24.24 -20.31
C HIS A 423 10.26 -24.96 -21.56
N ARG A 424 11.22 -24.39 -22.29
CA ARG A 424 11.83 -25.03 -23.47
C ARG A 424 12.52 -26.34 -23.12
N GLN A 425 13.34 -26.35 -22.07
CA GLN A 425 14.00 -27.58 -21.60
C GLN A 425 12.99 -28.65 -21.19
N LYS A 426 11.92 -28.25 -20.48
CA LYS A 426 10.86 -29.16 -20.07
C LYS A 426 10.05 -29.71 -21.24
N LEU A 427 9.81 -28.92 -22.28
CA LEU A 427 9.13 -29.37 -23.50
C LEU A 427 9.96 -30.44 -24.24
N ILE A 428 11.27 -30.21 -24.38
CA ILE A 428 12.19 -31.20 -24.96
C ILE A 428 12.19 -32.51 -24.12
N GLU A 429 12.17 -32.39 -22.79
CA GLU A 429 12.07 -33.54 -21.89
C GLU A 429 10.73 -34.29 -22.06
N LEU A 430 9.62 -33.58 -22.26
CA LEU A 430 8.32 -34.19 -22.55
C LEU A 430 8.31 -34.91 -23.89
N GLU A 431 8.83 -34.29 -24.95
CA GLU A 431 8.90 -34.91 -26.28
C GLU A 431 9.71 -36.21 -26.24
N LYS A 432 10.83 -36.21 -25.52
CA LYS A 432 11.66 -37.41 -25.35
C LYS A 432 10.97 -38.50 -24.51
N THR A 433 10.31 -38.11 -23.42
CA THR A 433 9.68 -39.09 -22.51
C THR A 433 8.36 -39.63 -23.06
N ALA A 434 7.70 -38.91 -23.98
CA ALA A 434 6.49 -39.37 -24.65
C ALA A 434 6.69 -40.63 -25.49
N SER A 435 7.87 -40.79 -26.11
CA SER A 435 8.22 -41.98 -26.90
C SER A 435 8.80 -43.13 -26.06
N GLU A 436 9.39 -42.84 -24.90
CA GLU A 436 10.15 -43.83 -24.10
C GLU A 436 9.36 -44.40 -22.91
N ASN A 437 8.60 -43.58 -22.16
CA ASN A 437 7.93 -44.02 -20.93
C ASN A 437 6.75 -43.10 -20.51
N PRO A 438 5.50 -43.54 -20.60
CA PRO A 438 4.32 -42.76 -20.21
C PRO A 438 4.35 -42.25 -18.76
N ASN A 439 4.88 -43.02 -17.80
CA ASN A 439 4.96 -42.60 -16.40
C ASN A 439 5.95 -41.46 -16.20
N SER A 440 7.07 -41.46 -16.95
CA SER A 440 8.05 -40.37 -16.90
C SER A 440 7.47 -39.10 -17.50
N PHE A 441 6.73 -39.20 -18.60
CA PHE A 441 6.03 -38.08 -19.22
C PHE A 441 5.10 -37.38 -18.22
N TRP A 442 4.21 -38.13 -17.56
CA TRP A 442 3.28 -37.56 -16.57
C TRP A 442 4.02 -36.96 -15.37
N LYS A 443 5.14 -37.55 -14.95
CA LYS A 443 5.98 -36.99 -13.88
C LYS A 443 6.59 -35.65 -14.31
N THR A 444 7.15 -35.56 -15.51
CA THR A 444 7.73 -34.32 -16.05
C THR A 444 6.66 -33.25 -16.26
N LEU A 445 5.47 -33.62 -16.76
CA LEU A 445 4.35 -32.70 -16.94
C LEU A 445 3.90 -32.11 -15.60
N LYS A 446 3.76 -32.95 -14.56
CA LYS A 446 3.48 -32.48 -13.19
C LYS A 446 4.56 -31.54 -12.66
N THR A 447 5.79 -31.62 -13.16
CA THR A 447 6.85 -30.69 -12.75
C THR A 447 6.84 -29.33 -13.45
N MET A 448 6.10 -29.18 -14.55
CA MET A 448 5.97 -27.92 -15.30
C MET A 448 5.07 -26.90 -14.61
N ASP A 449 4.08 -27.35 -13.85
CA ASP A 449 3.25 -26.44 -13.06
C ASP A 449 4.05 -25.89 -11.88
N ASP A 450 4.20 -24.56 -11.86
CA ASP A 450 4.82 -23.82 -10.75
C ASP A 450 3.98 -23.92 -9.46
N ASN A 451 2.70 -24.30 -9.58
CA ASN A 451 1.73 -24.41 -8.48
C ASN A 451 1.02 -25.78 -8.55
N THR A 452 1.56 -26.82 -7.92
CA THR A 452 0.72 -27.93 -7.46
C THR A 452 -0.02 -27.48 -6.20
N ASP A 453 -1.00 -26.58 -6.36
CA ASP A 453 -2.05 -26.47 -5.34
C ASP A 453 -2.95 -27.69 -5.55
N ASN A 454 -2.78 -28.71 -4.71
CA ASN A 454 -3.72 -29.84 -4.58
C ASN A 454 -5.11 -29.39 -4.04
N THR A 455 -5.46 -28.11 -4.18
CA THR A 455 -6.63 -27.47 -3.62
C THR A 455 -7.45 -26.76 -4.68
N THR A 456 -7.45 -27.22 -5.93
CA THR A 456 -8.66 -27.06 -6.74
C THR A 456 -9.75 -27.89 -6.05
N PRO A 457 -10.81 -27.27 -5.50
CA PRO A 457 -11.96 -28.05 -5.05
C PRO A 457 -12.43 -28.87 -6.25
N ASN A 458 -12.72 -30.16 -6.06
CA ASN A 458 -13.37 -30.93 -7.11
C ASN A 458 -14.61 -30.14 -7.56
N LEU A 459 -14.61 -29.70 -8.83
CA LEU A 459 -15.69 -28.91 -9.43
C LEU A 459 -17.04 -29.63 -9.41
N ILE A 460 -17.01 -30.94 -9.12
CA ILE A 460 -18.14 -31.83 -9.02
C ILE A 460 -18.10 -32.43 -7.63
N SER A 461 -19.18 -32.24 -6.86
CA SER A 461 -19.29 -32.84 -5.52
C SER A 461 -19.25 -34.37 -5.59
N GLU A 462 -18.74 -35.04 -4.57
CA GLU A 462 -18.78 -36.52 -4.47
C GLU A 462 -20.20 -37.07 -4.68
N LYS A 463 -21.21 -36.34 -4.21
CA LYS A 463 -22.61 -36.69 -4.40
C LYS A 463 -23.02 -36.68 -5.88
N GLN A 464 -22.62 -35.66 -6.65
CA GLN A 464 -22.86 -35.61 -8.09
C GLN A 464 -22.10 -36.71 -8.85
N TRP A 465 -20.90 -37.06 -8.40
CA TRP A 465 -20.14 -38.19 -8.94
C TRP A 465 -20.88 -39.51 -8.71
N LEU A 466 -21.27 -39.78 -7.46
CA LEU A 466 -22.05 -40.98 -7.13
C LEU A 466 -23.32 -41.06 -7.97
N THR A 467 -24.12 -39.99 -8.01
CA THR A 467 -25.37 -39.98 -8.77
C THR A 467 -25.13 -40.24 -10.25
N HIS A 468 -24.10 -39.64 -10.87
CA HIS A 468 -23.81 -39.88 -12.29
C HIS A 468 -23.49 -41.36 -12.58
N PHE A 469 -22.61 -41.98 -11.79
CA PHE A 469 -22.19 -43.37 -12.01
C PHE A 469 -23.25 -44.38 -11.59
N GLU A 470 -24.00 -44.12 -10.52
CA GLU A 470 -25.19 -44.90 -10.19
C GLU A 470 -26.16 -44.90 -11.36
N THR A 471 -26.48 -43.73 -11.93
CA THR A 471 -27.40 -43.63 -13.08
C THR A 471 -26.86 -44.32 -14.34
N LEU A 472 -25.53 -44.32 -14.53
CA LEU A 472 -24.86 -44.96 -15.66
C LEU A 472 -24.90 -46.50 -15.55
N HIS A 473 -24.78 -47.04 -14.33
CA HIS A 473 -24.73 -48.47 -14.05
C HIS A 473 -26.08 -49.08 -13.62
N SER A 474 -27.09 -48.25 -13.33
CA SER A 474 -28.44 -48.70 -12.98
C SER A 474 -29.38 -48.84 -14.18
N LYS A 475 -28.91 -48.55 -15.40
CA LYS A 475 -29.65 -48.90 -16.63
C LYS A 475 -29.17 -50.27 -17.10
N PRO A 476 -30.07 -51.26 -17.22
CA PRO A 476 -29.74 -52.61 -17.69
C PRO A 476 -29.31 -52.64 -19.16
#